data_AF-A0A442WF79-F1
#
_entry.id   AF-A0A442WF79-F1
#
_cell.length_a   1.000
_cell.length_b   1.000
_cell.length_c   1.000
_cell.angle_alpha   90.00
_cell.angle_beta   90.00
_cell.angle_gamma   90.00
#
_symmetry.space_group_name_H-M   'P 1'
#
loop_
_entity.id
_entity.type
_entity.pdbx_description
1 polymer ?
#
loop_
_entity_poly.entity_id
_entity_poly.type
_entity_poly.pdbx_seq_one_letter_code
_entity_poly.pdbx_strand_id
1 'polypeptide(L)'
;KALREVPVNVGNLLGKQTAPASKGPDDILLSVRDLTKTFTIRKSGWFGGDHQTSVRAVDGVSFDIRRGECLGLVGESGSGKT
;
A
#
# COMPACT_ATOMS: atom_id res chain seq x y z
N LYS A 1 -19.03 7.35 -34.21
CA LYS A 1 -17.62 7.81 -34.06
C LYS A 1 -16.75 6.58 -33.85
N ALA A 2 -16.04 6.13 -34.88
CA ALA A 2 -15.28 4.87 -34.82
C ALA A 2 -14.15 4.95 -33.78
N LEU A 3 -13.98 3.90 -32.99
CA LEU A 3 -12.85 3.75 -32.08
C LEU A 3 -11.57 3.61 -32.91
N ARG A 4 -10.59 4.44 -32.62
CA ARG A 4 -9.26 4.41 -33.23
C ARG A 4 -8.37 3.52 -32.37
N GLU A 5 -7.81 2.48 -32.97
CA GLU A 5 -6.94 1.54 -32.29
C GLU A 5 -5.63 2.25 -31.94
N VAL A 6 -5.23 2.16 -30.66
CA VAL A 6 -3.96 2.69 -30.18
C VAL A 6 -2.97 1.54 -30.13
N PRO A 7 -1.97 1.48 -31.01
CA PRO A 7 -0.96 0.41 -30.97
C PRO A 7 -0.12 0.57 -29.69
N VAL A 8 -0.19 -0.43 -28.81
CA VAL A 8 0.58 -0.46 -27.56
C VAL A 8 1.91 -1.17 -27.80
N ASN A 9 3.02 -0.45 -27.72
CA ASN A 9 4.35 -1.03 -27.82
C ASN A 9 4.86 -1.46 -26.44
N VAL A 10 4.66 -2.74 -26.12
CA VAL A 10 5.00 -3.35 -24.83
C VAL A 10 6.52 -3.27 -24.54
N GLY A 11 7.36 -3.28 -25.59
CA GLY A 11 8.83 -3.19 -25.45
C GLY A 11 9.30 -1.86 -24.87
N ASN A 12 8.60 -0.76 -25.18
CA ASN A 12 8.90 0.56 -24.62
C ASN A 12 8.30 0.74 -23.23
N LEU A 13 7.17 0.10 -22.93
CA LEU A 13 6.54 0.14 -21.61
C LEU A 13 7.33 -0.61 -20.54
N LEU A 14 8.00 -1.70 -20.93
CA LEU A 14 8.82 -2.53 -20.05
C LEU A 14 10.30 -2.14 -20.05
N GLY A 15 10.66 -1.02 -20.70
CA GLY A 15 12.04 -0.54 -20.78
C GLY A 15 12.67 -0.46 -19.39
N LYS A 16 13.79 -1.18 -19.21
CA LYS A 16 14.52 -1.34 -17.93
C LYS A 16 14.67 0.01 -17.22
N GLN A 17 13.84 0.24 -16.20
CA GLN A 17 14.16 1.24 -15.18
C GLN A 17 15.39 0.72 -14.44
N THR A 18 16.54 1.29 -14.78
CA THR A 18 17.74 1.11 -13.98
C THR A 18 17.53 1.96 -12.73
N ALA A 19 17.02 1.34 -11.67
CA ALA A 19 17.00 1.97 -10.36
C ALA A 19 18.44 2.40 -10.01
N PRO A 20 18.67 3.60 -9.47
CA PRO A 20 20.00 3.99 -9.06
C PRO A 20 20.51 2.99 -8.02
N ALA A 21 21.72 2.46 -8.25
CA ALA A 21 22.34 1.51 -7.36
C ALA A 21 22.84 2.22 -6.09
N SER A 22 21.96 2.35 -5.11
CA SER A 22 22.34 2.79 -3.78
C SER A 22 22.48 1.61 -2.83
N LYS A 23 23.65 1.45 -2.22
CA LYS A 23 23.98 0.33 -1.31
C LYS A 23 24.27 0.77 0.13
N GLY A 24 23.73 1.90 0.58
CA GLY A 24 23.93 2.42 1.94
C GLY A 24 22.63 2.75 2.68
N PRO A 25 22.65 2.83 4.02
CA PRO A 25 21.48 3.21 4.84
C PRO A 25 20.96 4.61 4.51
N ASP A 26 21.81 5.51 4.02
CA ASP A 26 21.47 6.89 3.63
C ASP A 26 20.51 6.98 2.43
N ASP A 27 20.31 5.86 1.74
CA ASP A 27 19.41 5.75 0.60
C ASP A 27 17.98 5.35 0.96
N ILE A 28 17.76 4.89 2.20
CA ILE A 28 16.42 4.59 2.66
C ILE A 28 15.66 5.92 2.79
N LEU A 29 14.67 6.13 1.93
CA LEU A 29 13.81 7.31 1.95
C LEU A 29 12.75 7.18 3.04
N LEU A 30 12.19 5.98 3.21
CA LEU A 30 11.22 5.65 4.24
C LEU A 30 11.58 4.31 4.87
N SER A 31 11.67 4.26 6.20
CA SER A 31 11.80 3.02 6.95
C SER A 31 10.58 2.85 7.85
N VAL A 32 9.89 1.72 7.70
CA VAL A 32 8.74 1.32 8.50
C VAL A 32 9.14 0.11 9.33
N ARG A 33 8.85 0.16 10.62
CA ARG A 33 9.17 -0.90 11.59
C ARG A 33 7.96 -1.16 12.48
N ASP A 34 7.58 -2.43 12.57
CA ASP A 34 6.53 -2.99 13.43
C ASP A 34 5.21 -2.21 13.41
N LEU A 35 4.83 -1.68 12.24
CA LEU A 35 3.64 -0.85 12.09
C LEU A 35 2.40 -1.67 12.42
N THR A 36 1.64 -1.21 13.41
CA THR A 36 0.40 -1.83 13.84
C THR A 36 -0.69 -0.77 13.93
N LYS A 37 -1.87 -1.07 13.40
CA LYS A 37 -3.02 -0.16 13.42
C LYS A 37 -4.29 -0.89 13.77
N THR A 38 -4.96 -0.41 14.81
CA THR A 38 -6.29 -0.89 15.24
C THR A 38 -7.32 0.23 15.08
N PHE A 39 -8.52 -0.14 14.65
CA PHE A 39 -9.71 0.70 14.55
C PHE A 39 -10.79 0.17 15.48
N THR A 40 -11.48 1.07 16.18
CA THR A 40 -12.63 0.72 17.02
C THR A 40 -13.91 1.12 16.34
N ILE A 41 -14.77 0.15 16.06
CA ILE A 41 -16.04 0.32 15.37
C ILE A 41 -17.14 0.31 16.42
N ARG A 42 -17.92 1.40 16.50
CA ARG A 42 -19.09 1.49 17.39
C ARG A 42 -20.31 0.94 16.67
N LYS A 43 -20.93 -0.10 17.20
CA LYS A 43 -22.21 -0.61 16.71
C LYS A 43 -23.34 0.15 17.40
N SER A 44 -23.73 1.31 16.87
CA SER A 44 -24.86 2.08 17.40
C SER A 44 -26.18 1.41 17.00
N GLY A 45 -26.73 0.55 17.87
CA GLY A 45 -28.06 -0.04 17.73
C GLY A 45 -29.03 0.54 18.77
N TRP A 46 -30.31 0.69 18.40
CA TRP A 46 -31.40 1.14 19.30
C TRP A 46 -31.58 0.18 20.49
N PHE A 47 -31.34 -1.13 20.31
CA PHE A 47 -31.36 -2.09 21.41
C PHE A 47 -30.00 -2.06 22.13
N GLY A 48 -29.95 -1.29 23.21
CA GLY A 48 -28.76 -0.95 23.98
C GLY A 48 -27.83 -2.13 24.27
N GLY A 49 -26.65 -2.06 23.67
CA GLY A 49 -25.49 -2.86 24.03
C GLY A 49 -24.27 -2.18 23.42
N ASP A 50 -23.44 -1.57 24.26
CA ASP A 50 -22.20 -0.89 23.85
C ASP A 50 -21.13 -1.94 23.52
N HIS A 51 -21.35 -2.67 22.42
CA HIS A 51 -20.37 -3.61 21.89
C HIS A 51 -19.42 -2.86 20.98
N GLN A 52 -18.34 -2.33 21.57
CA GLN A 52 -17.22 -1.74 20.85
C GLN A 52 -16.36 -2.86 20.26
N THR A 53 -16.43 -3.07 18.94
CA THR A 53 -15.59 -4.06 18.26
C THR A 53 -14.30 -3.40 17.79
N SER A 54 -13.14 -3.94 18.18
CA SER A 54 -11.84 -3.52 17.65
C SER A 54 -11.40 -4.42 16.49
N VAL A 55 -10.89 -3.80 15.41
CA VAL A 55 -10.33 -4.49 14.24
C VAL A 55 -8.88 -4.05 14.08
N ARG A 56 -7.94 -5.01 14.09
CA ARG A 56 -6.54 -4.77 13.77
C ARG A 56 -6.37 -4.81 12.24
N ALA A 57 -6.20 -3.64 11.63
CA ALA A 57 -6.11 -3.48 10.18
C ALA A 57 -4.68 -3.65 9.64
N VAL A 58 -3.67 -3.33 10.46
CA VAL A 58 -2.25 -3.57 10.15
C VAL A 58 -1.62 -4.24 11.36
N ASP A 59 -0.80 -5.26 11.14
CA ASP A 59 -0.19 -6.07 12.19
C ASP A 59 1.31 -6.25 11.97
N GLY A 60 2.13 -5.52 12.74
CA GLY A 60 3.59 -5.73 12.79
C GLY A 60 4.31 -5.64 11.43
N VAL A 61 3.92 -4.71 10.55
CA VAL A 61 4.50 -4.62 9.21
C VAL A 61 5.80 -3.81 9.21
N SER A 62 6.86 -4.36 8.61
CA SER A 62 8.20 -3.76 8.50
C SER A 62 8.71 -3.79 7.06
N PHE A 63 9.11 -2.64 6.50
CA PHE A 63 9.71 -2.54 5.16
C PHE A 63 10.49 -1.23 5.01
N ASP A 64 11.30 -1.13 3.96
CA ASP A 64 12.01 0.09 3.56
C ASP A 64 11.62 0.47 2.14
N ILE A 65 11.49 1.77 1.86
CA ILE A 65 11.41 2.33 0.51
C ILE A 65 12.68 3.14 0.27
N ARG A 66 13.42 2.79 -0.78
CA ARG A 66 14.65 3.46 -1.20
C ARG A 66 14.39 4.62 -2.16
N ARG A 67 15.38 5.51 -2.31
CA ARG A 67 15.25 6.61 -3.28
C ARG A 67 15.20 6.05 -4.70
N GLY A 68 14.22 6.50 -5.47
CA GLY A 68 13.98 6.01 -6.83
C GLY A 68 13.28 4.65 -6.89
N GLU A 69 12.91 4.05 -5.76
CA GLU A 69 12.05 2.87 -5.70
C GLU A 69 10.58 3.28 -5.78
N CYS A 70 9.78 2.49 -6.49
CA CYS A 70 8.32 2.63 -6.54
C CYS A 70 7.69 1.42 -5.83
N LEU A 71 7.00 1.66 -4.72
CA LEU A 71 6.27 0.63 -3.98
C LEU A 71 4.78 0.67 -4.37
N GLY A 72 4.29 -0.44 -4.92
CA GLY A 72 2.85 -0.64 -5.18
C GLY A 72 2.22 -1.50 -4.09
N LEU A 73 1.22 -0.96 -3.40
CA LEU A 73 0.46 -1.70 -2.38
C LEU A 73 -0.88 -2.17 -2.98
N VAL A 74 -1.08 -3.49 -3.05
CA VAL A 74 -2.26 -4.13 -3.66
C VAL A 74 -2.95 -5.10 -2.70
N GLY A 75 -4.26 -5.29 -2.86
CA GLY A 75 -5.05 -6.20 -2.02
C GLY A 75 -6.54 -5.91 -2.08
N GLU A 76 -7.35 -6.79 -1.49
CA GLU A 76 -8.82 -6.67 -1.42
C GLU A 76 -9.30 -5.43 -0.65
N SER A 77 -10.56 -5.05 -0.82
CA SER A 77 -11.17 -3.96 -0.06
C SER A 77 -11.11 -4.27 1.45
N GLY A 78 -10.69 -3.30 2.26
CA GLY A 78 -10.57 -3.47 3.71
C GLY A 78 -9.27 -4.11 4.21
N SER A 79 -8.31 -4.42 3.34
CA SER A 79 -7.03 -5.05 3.74
C SER A 79 -6.02 -4.13 4.45
N GLY A 80 -6.42 -2.93 4.88
CA GLY A 80 -5.54 -1.98 5.59
C GLY A 80 -4.54 -1.20 4.72
N LYS A 81 -4.82 -1.03 3.42
CA LYS A 81 -3.96 -0.24 2.50
C LYS A 81 -4.09 1.28 2.65
N THR A 82 -5.22 1.73 3.22
CA THR A 82 -5.59 3.13 3.42
C THR A 82 -5.97 3.30 4.88
#